data_AF-A0A5E4IV64-F1
#
_entry.id   AF-A0A5E4IV64-F1
#
_cell.length_a   1.000
_cell.length_b   1.000
_cell.length_c   1.000
_cell.angle_alpha   90.00
_cell.angle_beta   90.00
_cell.angle_gamma   90.00
#
_symmetry.space_group_name_H-M   'P 1'
#
loop_
_entity.id
_entity.type
_entity.pdbx_description
1 polymer ?
#
loop_
_entity_poly.entity_id
_entity_poly.type
_entity_poly.pdbx_seq_one_letter_code
_entity_poly.pdbx_strand_id
1 'polypeptide(L)'
;MTKKIYNDLNKVKKEIKKLLGTYSKSKALQEYFTSKFEAFVYGNLILSFFKNLKKENIVELNLKKGQIEKIRKKYKNPIKESRFAISLKHSKVSKKYYGEFKSRVKKDFLGYEQIFIKIEEMIDIKKLEDFFVQTKKEFLAYGKPENDSNSFLATKTVELYLQKNKKFPDNNDLNKLMRVIINDGIPKFSKEVKKNLNKTSKEMLEYQRNYQKGFEKRLYARWKIPIDLLECLIKISLESGEKQKHKLATITDKTNNYRIKALIKIHARAIHISNEILVLLKAGYADGANARWRSLHELAVISLFLSRNSNEVSKRYLEHEIIKKYKQTDDYRKYYKRLGCAPIERKEFNAIKRERERLCKKYCSDHFQDDYGWIPKNILSNRNFRTLEQHVKLDWLHPFYSLSCDSVHGGSKGFYRLSLMDEWQDRILLVGASNYGLADPIQNTAISLLHTNVSLLRIQPSFENIIVIQVINSYVQDIGPEAVRVQKQIEKDEKKRVSYL
;
A
#
# COMPACT_ATOMS: atom_id res chain seq x y z
N MET A 1 -9.43 -60.12 7.96
CA MET A 1 -9.07 -59.36 9.19
C MET A 1 -8.05 -58.26 8.91
N THR A 2 -6.99 -58.54 8.15
CA THR A 2 -5.89 -57.62 7.77
C THR A 2 -6.37 -56.32 7.10
N LYS A 3 -7.29 -56.39 6.11
CA LYS A 3 -7.89 -55.20 5.46
C LYS A 3 -8.56 -54.23 6.44
N LYS A 4 -9.20 -54.74 7.50
CA LYS A 4 -9.92 -53.91 8.49
C LYS A 4 -8.95 -53.09 9.35
N ILE A 5 -7.83 -53.67 9.76
CA ILE A 5 -6.81 -53.01 10.58
C ILE A 5 -6.17 -51.85 9.82
N TYR A 6 -5.72 -52.06 8.58
CA TYR A 6 -5.13 -50.99 7.77
C TYR A 6 -6.14 -49.90 7.41
N ASN A 7 -7.43 -50.24 7.23
CA ASN A 7 -8.49 -49.25 7.07
C ASN A 7 -8.65 -48.35 8.31
N ASP A 8 -8.61 -48.93 9.51
CA ASP A 8 -8.71 -48.16 10.76
C ASP A 8 -7.45 -47.33 11.04
N LEU A 9 -6.26 -47.84 10.71
CA LEU A 9 -5.01 -47.06 10.73
C LEU A 9 -5.04 -45.87 9.78
N ASN A 10 -5.59 -46.06 8.57
CA ASN A 10 -5.77 -44.98 7.60
C ASN A 10 -6.74 -43.90 8.09
N LYS A 11 -7.80 -44.26 8.85
CA LYS A 11 -8.70 -43.27 9.47
C LYS A 11 -7.96 -42.40 10.49
N VAL A 12 -7.20 -43.02 11.41
CA VAL A 12 -6.41 -42.28 12.41
C VAL A 12 -5.37 -41.37 11.73
N LYS A 13 -4.69 -41.89 10.71
CA LYS A 13 -3.76 -41.13 9.88
C LYS A 13 -4.43 -39.91 9.23
N LYS A 14 -5.65 -40.06 8.71
CA LYS A 14 -6.42 -38.96 8.10
C LYS A 14 -6.76 -37.87 9.12
N GLU A 15 -7.19 -38.23 10.33
CA GLU A 15 -7.49 -37.25 11.38
C GLU A 15 -6.24 -36.50 11.86
N ILE A 16 -5.10 -37.19 12.01
CA ILE A 16 -3.82 -36.55 12.34
C ILE A 16 -3.40 -35.58 11.23
N LYS A 17 -3.56 -35.97 9.95
CA LYS A 17 -3.31 -35.04 8.84
C LYS A 17 -4.22 -33.82 8.90
N LYS A 18 -5.52 -34.00 9.16
CA LYS A 18 -6.47 -32.88 9.29
C LYS A 18 -6.01 -31.88 10.35
N LEU A 19 -5.55 -32.38 11.51
CA LEU A 19 -4.98 -31.55 12.57
C LEU A 19 -3.67 -30.88 12.15
N LEU A 20 -2.72 -31.60 11.54
CA LEU A 20 -1.49 -30.99 11.03
C LEU A 20 -1.78 -29.93 9.95
N GLY A 21 -2.87 -30.06 9.20
CA GLY A 21 -3.33 -29.11 8.19
C GLY A 21 -3.87 -27.78 8.75
N THR A 22 -4.12 -27.67 10.06
CA THR A 22 -4.45 -26.38 10.69
C THR A 22 -3.21 -25.56 11.05
N TYR A 23 -2.02 -26.16 10.96
CA TYR A 23 -0.74 -25.55 11.31
C TYR A 23 0.17 -25.44 10.08
N SER A 24 1.13 -24.52 10.12
CA SER A 24 2.24 -24.48 9.18
C SER A 24 3.12 -25.71 9.34
N LYS A 25 3.82 -26.10 8.26
CA LYS A 25 4.79 -27.20 8.30
C LYS A 25 5.88 -26.93 9.35
N SER A 26 6.22 -27.92 10.19
CA SER A 26 6.94 -27.64 11.45
C SER A 26 8.07 -28.60 11.86
N LYS A 27 8.30 -29.77 11.31
CA LYS A 27 9.20 -30.81 11.89
C LYS A 27 8.86 -31.21 13.33
N ALA A 28 8.91 -30.33 14.34
CA ALA A 28 8.59 -30.62 15.74
C ALA A 28 7.16 -31.17 15.93
N LEU A 29 6.17 -30.55 15.30
CA LEU A 29 4.79 -31.04 15.30
C LEU A 29 4.65 -32.39 14.57
N GLN A 30 5.26 -32.50 13.39
CA GLN A 30 5.20 -33.70 12.56
C GLN A 30 5.87 -34.89 13.25
N GLU A 31 7.02 -34.69 13.91
CA GLU A 31 7.71 -35.69 14.70
C GLU A 31 6.92 -36.10 15.94
N TYR A 32 6.30 -35.14 16.64
CA TYR A 32 5.42 -35.41 17.77
C TYR A 32 4.28 -36.35 17.37
N PHE A 33 3.55 -36.03 16.29
CA PHE A 33 2.44 -36.87 15.83
C PHE A 33 2.88 -38.18 15.19
N THR A 34 4.06 -38.23 14.57
CA THR A 34 4.66 -39.50 14.11
C THR A 34 4.91 -40.44 15.28
N SER A 35 5.52 -39.95 16.36
CA SER A 35 5.76 -40.74 17.57
C SER A 35 4.46 -41.19 18.24
N LYS A 36 3.43 -40.33 18.27
CA LYS A 36 2.10 -40.69 18.79
C LYS A 36 1.41 -41.76 17.97
N PHE A 37 1.48 -41.67 16.65
CA PHE A 37 0.93 -42.67 15.76
C PHE A 37 1.65 -44.02 15.94
N GLU A 38 2.98 -44.02 16.07
CA GLU A 38 3.76 -45.22 16.37
C GLU A 38 3.33 -45.86 17.70
N ALA A 39 3.23 -45.07 18.77
CA ALA A 39 2.77 -45.53 20.07
C ALA A 39 1.36 -46.14 19.99
N PHE A 40 0.43 -45.50 19.27
CA PHE A 40 -0.93 -45.99 19.05
C PHE A 40 -0.97 -47.39 18.45
N VAL A 41 -0.17 -47.65 17.42
CA VAL A 41 -0.12 -48.96 16.74
C VAL A 41 0.48 -50.03 17.65
N TYR A 42 1.67 -49.80 18.22
CA TYR A 42 2.30 -50.80 19.08
C TYR A 42 1.50 -51.03 20.37
N GLY A 43 0.82 -50.01 20.89
CA GLY A 43 -0.13 -50.16 22.00
C GLY A 43 -1.29 -51.08 21.63
N ASN A 44 -1.82 -50.96 20.42
CA ASN A 44 -2.84 -51.89 19.90
C ASN A 44 -2.30 -53.31 19.74
N LEU A 45 -1.04 -53.51 19.33
CA LEU A 45 -0.43 -54.84 19.25
C LEU A 45 -0.29 -55.50 20.63
N ILE A 46 0.16 -54.73 21.62
CA ILE A 46 0.23 -55.20 23.02
C ILE A 46 -1.16 -55.56 23.53
N LEU A 47 -2.17 -54.72 23.34
CA LEU A 47 -3.54 -55.05 23.76
C LEU A 47 -4.14 -56.22 22.98
N SER A 48 -3.75 -56.40 21.72
CA SER A 48 -4.19 -57.53 20.90
C SER A 48 -3.66 -58.85 21.44
N PHE A 49 -2.44 -58.88 21.97
CA PHE A 49 -1.93 -60.03 22.71
C PHE A 49 -2.86 -60.37 23.89
N PHE A 50 -3.22 -59.39 24.73
CA PHE A 50 -4.12 -59.63 25.87
C PHE A 50 -5.56 -60.01 25.47
N LYS A 51 -6.05 -59.52 24.32
CA LYS A 51 -7.34 -59.91 23.74
C LYS A 51 -7.33 -61.35 23.24
N ASN A 52 -6.19 -61.84 22.77
CA ASN A 52 -6.00 -63.21 22.30
C ASN A 52 -5.59 -64.19 23.42
N LEU A 53 -5.37 -63.73 24.65
CA LEU A 53 -5.28 -64.58 25.85
C LEU A 53 -6.68 -65.09 26.28
N LYS A 54 -7.25 -66.00 25.49
CA LYS A 54 -8.53 -66.66 25.75
C LYS A 54 -8.37 -68.18 25.74
N LYS A 55 -9.35 -68.89 26.33
CA LYS A 55 -9.32 -70.35 26.45
C LYS A 55 -9.19 -71.03 25.08
N GLU A 56 -9.88 -70.51 24.06
CA GLU A 56 -9.85 -71.09 22.71
C GLU A 56 -8.43 -71.08 22.11
N ASN A 57 -7.75 -69.92 22.14
CA ASN A 57 -6.40 -69.77 21.62
C ASN A 57 -5.32 -70.53 22.43
N ILE A 58 -5.56 -70.77 23.72
CA ILE A 58 -4.66 -71.57 24.58
C ILE A 58 -4.71 -73.04 24.19
N VAL A 59 -5.91 -73.53 23.85
CA VAL A 59 -6.09 -74.91 23.37
C VAL A 59 -5.53 -75.05 21.96
N GLU A 60 -5.84 -74.11 21.06
CA GLU A 60 -5.36 -74.11 19.67
C GLU A 60 -3.83 -74.07 19.56
N LEU A 61 -3.15 -73.29 20.40
CA LEU A 61 -1.69 -73.14 20.39
C LEU A 61 -0.95 -74.06 21.38
N ASN A 62 -1.66 -75.04 21.97
CA ASN A 62 -1.13 -75.99 22.96
C ASN A 62 -0.38 -75.32 24.15
N LEU A 63 -0.93 -74.24 24.70
CA LEU A 63 -0.32 -73.44 25.75
C LEU A 63 -0.69 -73.93 27.16
N LYS A 64 0.20 -73.72 28.14
CA LYS A 64 0.00 -74.13 29.54
C LYS A 64 -1.25 -73.47 30.13
N LYS A 65 -2.26 -74.28 30.48
CA LYS A 65 -3.55 -73.83 31.05
C LYS A 65 -3.35 -73.15 32.42
N GLY A 66 -4.26 -72.22 32.77
CA GLY A 66 -4.27 -71.53 34.08
C GLY A 66 -3.30 -70.34 34.25
N GLN A 67 -2.58 -69.91 33.21
CA GLN A 67 -1.62 -68.79 33.32
C GLN A 67 -2.20 -67.41 32.93
N ILE A 68 -3.39 -67.35 32.32
CA ILE A 68 -3.99 -66.09 31.81
C ILE A 68 -4.02 -65.00 32.89
N GLU A 69 -4.52 -65.34 34.07
CA GLU A 69 -4.72 -64.38 35.15
C GLU A 69 -3.39 -63.91 35.75
N LYS A 70 -2.40 -64.80 35.82
CA LYS A 70 -1.02 -64.49 36.24
C LYS A 70 -0.34 -63.54 35.26
N ILE A 71 -0.49 -63.75 33.96
CA ILE A 71 0.05 -62.87 32.90
C ILE A 71 -0.58 -61.48 32.98
N ARG A 72 -1.92 -61.40 33.11
CA ARG A 72 -2.64 -60.11 33.23
C ARG A 72 -2.25 -59.35 34.51
N LYS A 73 -2.03 -60.06 35.62
CA LYS A 73 -1.61 -59.45 36.89
C LYS A 73 -0.17 -58.93 36.82
N LYS A 74 0.76 -59.70 36.22
CA LYS A 74 2.17 -59.32 36.09
C LYS A 74 2.38 -58.12 35.15
N TYR A 75 1.62 -58.04 34.05
CA TYR A 75 1.78 -56.98 33.05
C TYR A 75 0.71 -55.89 33.09
N LYS A 76 0.19 -55.55 34.28
CA LYS A 76 -0.73 -54.41 34.46
C LYS A 76 -0.17 -53.09 33.90
N ASN A 77 1.13 -52.83 34.07
CA ASN A 77 1.78 -51.61 33.59
C ASN A 77 1.83 -51.53 32.04
N PRO A 78 2.31 -52.54 31.31
CA PRO A 78 2.19 -52.58 29.84
C PRO A 78 0.77 -52.40 29.33
N ILE A 79 -0.25 -52.96 30.00
CA ILE A 79 -1.66 -52.75 29.66
C ILE A 79 -2.05 -51.27 29.83
N LYS A 80 -1.66 -50.65 30.95
CA LYS A 80 -1.94 -49.23 31.23
C LYS A 80 -1.27 -48.30 30.22
N GLU A 81 0.02 -48.50 29.94
CA GLU A 81 0.78 -47.72 28.96
C GLU A 81 0.18 -47.86 27.54
N SER A 82 -0.23 -49.06 27.16
CA SER A 82 -0.87 -49.32 25.87
C SER A 82 -2.24 -48.67 25.75
N ARG A 83 -3.03 -48.62 26.83
CA ARG A 83 -4.30 -47.86 26.86
C ARG A 83 -4.06 -46.36 26.69
N PHE A 84 -3.05 -45.81 27.34
CA PHE A 84 -2.67 -44.40 27.15
C PHE A 84 -2.23 -44.11 25.72
N ALA A 85 -1.46 -45.01 25.11
CA ALA A 85 -1.02 -44.88 23.72
C ALA A 85 -2.20 -44.86 22.73
N ILE A 86 -3.20 -45.71 22.93
CA ILE A 86 -4.40 -45.80 22.06
C ILE A 86 -5.28 -44.56 22.21
N SER A 87 -5.34 -43.97 23.39
CA SER A 87 -6.01 -42.68 23.62
C SER A 87 -5.17 -41.46 23.20
N LEU A 88 -4.05 -41.66 22.49
CA LEU A 88 -3.09 -40.63 22.06
C LEU A 88 -2.54 -39.76 23.21
N LYS A 89 -2.60 -40.26 24.45
CA LYS A 89 -2.02 -39.61 25.64
C LYS A 89 -0.51 -39.86 25.71
N HIS A 90 0.16 -39.27 26.69
CA HIS A 90 1.57 -39.58 26.95
C HIS A 90 1.73 -41.05 27.37
N SER A 91 2.61 -41.78 26.71
CA SER A 91 2.90 -43.20 26.95
C SER A 91 4.34 -43.53 26.57
N LYS A 92 4.94 -44.52 27.22
CA LYS A 92 6.30 -45.02 26.90
C LYS A 92 6.35 -46.02 25.73
N VAL A 93 5.19 -46.33 25.14
CA VAL A 93 5.07 -47.33 24.07
C VAL A 93 5.75 -46.86 22.79
N SER A 94 6.54 -47.74 22.20
CA SER A 94 7.32 -47.58 20.96
C SER A 94 7.60 -48.95 20.36
N LYS A 95 8.18 -49.03 19.15
CA LYS A 95 8.68 -50.29 18.59
C LYS A 95 9.62 -51.03 19.56
N LYS A 96 10.56 -50.30 20.16
CA LYS A 96 11.50 -50.87 21.14
C LYS A 96 10.77 -51.41 22.37
N TYR A 97 9.81 -50.66 22.91
CA TYR A 97 9.01 -51.09 24.06
C TYR A 97 8.23 -52.39 23.76
N TYR A 98 7.68 -52.51 22.54
CA TYR A 98 6.99 -53.72 22.09
C TYR A 98 7.93 -54.93 22.03
N GLY A 99 9.12 -54.76 21.44
CA GLY A 99 10.15 -55.80 21.38
C GLY A 99 10.59 -56.26 22.78
N GLU A 100 10.85 -55.32 23.69
CA GLU A 100 11.16 -55.64 25.09
C GLU A 100 10.03 -56.37 25.80
N PHE A 101 8.78 -55.97 25.55
CA PHE A 101 7.61 -56.66 26.09
C PHE A 101 7.51 -58.11 25.59
N LYS A 102 7.71 -58.35 24.29
CA LYS A 102 7.74 -59.69 23.70
C LYS A 102 8.83 -60.57 24.32
N SER A 103 10.04 -60.04 24.47
CA SER A 103 11.16 -60.75 25.12
C SER A 103 10.88 -61.08 26.58
N ARG A 104 10.26 -60.16 27.33
CA ARG A 104 9.85 -60.42 28.73
C ARG A 104 8.80 -61.53 28.80
N VAL A 105 7.79 -61.52 27.93
CA VAL A 105 6.76 -62.57 27.90
C VAL A 105 7.37 -63.93 27.58
N LYS A 106 8.26 -64.02 26.59
CA LYS A 106 8.97 -65.26 26.24
C LYS A 106 9.78 -65.82 27.42
N LYS A 107 10.46 -64.95 28.17
CA LYS A 107 11.25 -65.32 29.35
C LYS A 107 10.37 -65.77 30.52
N ASP A 108 9.29 -65.03 30.79
CA ASP A 108 8.46 -65.21 31.97
C ASP A 108 7.41 -66.32 31.80
N PHE A 109 6.98 -66.60 30.57
CA PHE A 109 5.90 -67.52 30.22
C PHE A 109 6.19 -68.22 28.87
N LEU A 110 7.00 -69.28 28.90
CA LEU A 110 7.34 -70.07 27.71
C LEU A 110 6.10 -70.53 26.92
N GLY A 111 6.19 -70.44 25.59
CA GLY A 111 5.15 -70.80 24.64
C GLY A 111 4.19 -69.64 24.33
N TYR A 112 3.99 -68.70 25.24
CA TYR A 112 3.05 -67.59 25.02
C TYR A 112 3.52 -66.60 23.94
N GLU A 113 4.79 -66.67 23.49
CA GLU A 113 5.30 -65.94 22.35
C GLU A 113 4.60 -66.30 21.02
N GLN A 114 4.01 -67.49 20.92
CA GLN A 114 3.25 -67.96 19.75
C GLN A 114 2.05 -67.05 19.45
N ILE A 115 1.48 -66.41 20.47
CA ILE A 115 0.40 -65.44 20.30
C ILE A 115 0.90 -64.19 19.56
N PHE A 116 2.13 -63.76 19.80
CA PHE A 116 2.71 -62.64 19.03
C PHE A 116 2.97 -63.03 17.59
N ILE A 117 3.49 -64.23 17.34
CA ILE A 117 3.73 -64.75 15.98
C ILE A 117 2.42 -64.75 15.19
N LYS A 118 1.35 -65.34 15.75
CA LYS A 118 0.02 -65.36 15.14
C LYS A 118 -0.52 -63.94 14.85
N ILE A 119 -0.35 -63.00 15.78
CA ILE A 119 -0.78 -61.60 15.58
C ILE A 119 0.06 -60.92 14.49
N GLU A 120 1.37 -61.10 14.50
CA GLU A 120 2.32 -60.50 13.55
C GLU A 120 2.14 -61.06 12.13
N GLU A 121 1.81 -62.34 11.98
CA GLU A 121 1.44 -62.97 10.71
C GLU A 121 0.10 -62.43 10.20
N MET A 122 -0.91 -62.33 11.08
CA MET A 122 -2.24 -61.81 10.71
C MET A 122 -2.20 -60.37 10.20
N ILE A 123 -1.31 -59.54 10.74
CA ILE A 123 -1.16 -58.12 10.34
C ILE A 123 -0.13 -57.90 9.24
N ASP A 124 0.70 -58.91 8.95
CA ASP A 124 1.91 -58.79 8.15
C ASP A 124 2.83 -57.69 8.69
N ILE A 125 3.68 -58.06 9.66
CA ILE A 125 4.56 -57.10 10.36
C ILE A 125 5.51 -56.36 9.41
N LYS A 126 5.93 -56.97 8.30
CA LYS A 126 6.76 -56.32 7.28
C LYS A 126 5.97 -55.23 6.56
N LYS A 127 4.74 -55.54 6.14
CA LYS A 127 3.83 -54.55 5.55
C LYS A 127 3.49 -53.40 6.51
N LEU A 128 3.45 -53.67 7.82
CA LEU A 128 3.24 -52.64 8.83
C LEU A 128 4.44 -51.68 8.92
N GLU A 129 5.66 -52.21 8.80
CA GLU A 129 6.89 -51.40 8.76
C GLU A 129 6.92 -50.50 7.52
N ASP A 130 6.60 -51.03 6.35
CA ASP A 130 6.50 -50.24 5.11
C ASP A 130 5.44 -49.13 5.23
N PHE A 131 4.29 -49.47 5.81
CA PHE A 131 3.23 -48.52 6.09
C PHE A 131 3.68 -47.39 7.02
N PHE A 132 4.52 -47.68 8.02
CA PHE A 132 5.09 -46.66 8.90
C PHE A 132 6.08 -45.75 8.20
N VAL A 133 6.98 -46.31 7.39
CA VAL A 133 7.95 -45.52 6.61
C VAL A 133 7.20 -44.53 5.72
N GLN A 134 6.16 -45.00 5.03
CA GLN A 134 5.33 -44.16 4.17
C GLN A 134 4.55 -43.11 4.97
N THR A 135 3.96 -43.48 6.10
CA THR A 135 3.20 -42.55 6.94
C THR A 135 4.08 -41.45 7.55
N LYS A 136 5.31 -41.78 7.96
CA LYS A 136 6.29 -40.80 8.46
C LYS A 136 6.67 -39.80 7.37
N LYS A 137 6.96 -40.27 6.14
CA LYS A 137 7.23 -39.38 5.00
C LYS A 137 6.07 -38.42 4.74
N GLU A 138 4.85 -38.94 4.75
CA GLU A 138 3.64 -38.14 4.54
C GLU A 138 3.42 -37.10 5.64
N PHE A 139 3.59 -37.45 6.91
CA PHE A 139 3.47 -36.48 8.00
C PHE A 139 4.53 -35.40 7.90
N LEU A 140 5.80 -35.74 7.65
CA LEU A 140 6.89 -34.78 7.48
C LEU A 140 6.67 -33.81 6.31
N ALA A 141 5.93 -34.21 5.29
CA ALA A 141 5.57 -33.36 4.16
C ALA A 141 4.31 -32.50 4.40
N TYR A 142 3.54 -32.77 5.45
CA TYR A 142 2.21 -32.18 5.66
C TYR A 142 2.23 -30.91 6.51
N GLY A 143 1.40 -29.94 6.14
CA GLY A 143 1.22 -28.66 6.82
C GLY A 143 0.91 -27.55 5.82
N LYS A 144 0.40 -26.41 6.31
CA LYS A 144 0.23 -25.23 5.47
C LYS A 144 1.58 -24.61 5.09
N PRO A 145 1.65 -23.93 3.94
CA PRO A 145 2.81 -23.10 3.60
C PRO A 145 3.02 -21.99 4.67
N GLU A 146 4.28 -21.60 4.87
CA GLU A 146 4.67 -20.64 5.92
C GLU A 146 4.17 -19.20 5.69
N ASN A 147 3.53 -18.94 4.55
CA ASN A 147 3.03 -17.62 4.17
C ASN A 147 1.71 -17.21 4.85
N ASP A 148 1.01 -18.13 5.54
CA ASP A 148 -0.17 -17.81 6.35
C ASP A 148 0.25 -17.39 7.77
N SER A 149 0.29 -16.08 8.05
CA SER A 149 0.75 -15.52 9.33
C SER A 149 -0.02 -16.04 10.55
N ASN A 150 -1.31 -16.33 10.40
CA ASN A 150 -2.15 -16.85 11.48
C ASN A 150 -1.76 -18.30 11.81
N SER A 151 -1.58 -19.12 10.79
CA SER A 151 -1.13 -20.51 10.96
C SER A 151 0.31 -20.55 11.47
N PHE A 152 1.19 -19.65 11.00
CA PHE A 152 2.56 -19.55 11.49
C PHE A 152 2.61 -19.24 12.99
N LEU A 153 1.86 -18.23 13.43
CA LEU A 153 1.81 -17.84 14.85
C LEU A 153 1.24 -18.96 15.72
N ALA A 154 0.14 -19.59 15.29
CA ALA A 154 -0.45 -20.73 15.99
C ALA A 154 0.54 -21.91 16.08
N THR A 155 1.28 -22.17 15.01
CA THR A 155 2.31 -23.24 14.95
C THR A 155 3.43 -22.98 15.94
N LYS A 156 4.01 -21.77 15.94
CA LYS A 156 5.06 -21.39 16.89
C LYS A 156 4.60 -21.41 18.33
N THR A 157 3.34 -21.03 18.57
CA THR A 157 2.70 -21.12 19.88
C THR A 157 2.62 -22.57 20.36
N VAL A 158 2.18 -23.50 19.51
CA VAL A 158 2.13 -24.93 19.83
C VAL A 158 3.53 -25.54 20.00
N GLU A 159 4.50 -25.16 19.16
CA GLU A 159 5.89 -25.62 19.30
C GLU A 159 6.48 -25.25 20.66
N LEU A 160 6.34 -23.99 21.07
CA LEU A 160 6.80 -23.52 22.38
C LEU A 160 6.12 -24.27 23.53
N TYR A 161 4.81 -24.51 23.41
CA TYR A 161 4.07 -25.28 24.39
C TYR A 161 4.53 -26.73 24.46
N LEU A 162 4.72 -27.39 23.31
CA LEU A 162 5.20 -28.77 23.19
C LEU A 162 6.62 -28.91 23.78
N GLN A 163 7.51 -27.95 23.53
CA GLN A 163 8.86 -27.95 24.06
C GLN A 163 8.87 -27.95 25.58
N LYS A 164 8.04 -27.10 26.19
CA LYS A 164 7.95 -26.91 27.65
C LYS A 164 7.19 -28.03 28.35
N ASN A 165 6.05 -28.47 27.81
CA ASN A 165 5.12 -29.36 28.51
C ASN A 165 5.13 -30.82 28.01
N LYS A 166 5.84 -31.10 26.91
CA LYS A 166 5.92 -32.44 26.26
C LYS A 166 4.55 -33.06 25.91
N LYS A 167 3.49 -32.25 25.87
CA LYS A 167 2.11 -32.62 25.52
C LYS A 167 1.52 -31.59 24.55
N PHE A 168 0.60 -32.05 23.70
CA PHE A 168 -0.16 -31.16 22.84
C PHE A 168 -1.13 -30.30 23.69
N PRO A 169 -1.21 -28.98 23.46
CA PRO A 169 -2.09 -28.11 24.23
C PRO A 169 -3.57 -28.40 23.95
N ASP A 170 -4.42 -28.20 24.95
CA ASP A 170 -5.87 -28.11 24.71
C ASP A 170 -6.27 -26.69 24.26
N ASN A 171 -7.55 -26.50 23.93
CA ASN A 171 -8.04 -25.21 23.45
C ASN A 171 -7.91 -24.09 24.49
N ASN A 172 -8.00 -24.39 25.79
CA ASN A 172 -7.89 -23.37 26.84
C ASN A 172 -6.44 -22.94 27.02
N ASP A 173 -5.50 -23.90 27.00
CA ASP A 173 -4.06 -23.66 27.02
C ASP A 173 -3.62 -22.78 25.83
N LEU A 174 -4.10 -23.11 24.63
CA LEU A 174 -3.88 -22.34 23.41
C LEU A 174 -4.41 -20.91 23.53
N ASN A 175 -5.66 -20.75 23.96
CA ASN A 175 -6.29 -19.43 24.10
C ASN A 175 -5.55 -18.55 25.13
N LYS A 176 -5.10 -19.13 26.25
CA LYS A 176 -4.34 -18.40 27.26
C LYS A 176 -2.98 -17.95 26.72
N LEU A 177 -2.26 -18.84 26.02
CA LEU A 177 -0.95 -18.53 25.47
C LEU A 177 -1.05 -17.48 24.34
N MET A 178 -2.06 -17.60 23.47
CA MET A 178 -2.34 -16.59 22.43
C MET A 178 -2.65 -15.22 23.03
N ARG A 179 -3.43 -15.13 24.11
CA ARG A 179 -3.69 -13.86 24.80
C ARG A 179 -2.40 -13.21 25.32
N VAL A 180 -1.50 -13.98 25.93
CA VAL A 180 -0.20 -13.47 26.41
C VAL A 180 0.67 -12.98 25.25
N ILE A 181 0.73 -13.74 24.15
CA ILE A 181 1.50 -13.34 22.97
C ILE A 181 0.94 -12.05 22.37
N ILE A 182 -0.38 -11.94 22.21
CA ILE A 182 -1.03 -10.77 21.62
C ILE A 182 -0.92 -9.55 22.53
N ASN A 183 -1.17 -9.70 23.83
CA ASN A 183 -1.26 -8.55 24.75
C ASN A 183 0.11 -8.08 25.25
N ASP A 184 1.08 -8.99 25.39
CA ASP A 184 2.39 -8.67 25.96
C ASP A 184 3.53 -8.85 24.94
N GLY A 185 3.53 -9.96 24.20
CA GLY A 185 4.60 -10.33 23.28
C GLY A 185 4.71 -9.40 22.07
N ILE A 186 3.62 -9.25 21.31
CA ILE A 186 3.57 -8.43 20.09
C ILE A 186 3.88 -6.96 20.38
N PRO A 187 3.28 -6.32 21.42
CA PRO A 187 3.62 -4.93 21.74
C PRO A 187 5.08 -4.74 22.14
N LYS A 188 5.67 -5.67 22.92
CA LYS A 188 7.10 -5.61 23.27
C LYS A 188 8.00 -5.78 22.04
N PHE A 189 7.69 -6.75 21.18
CA PHE A 189 8.42 -6.97 19.93
C PHE A 189 8.33 -5.76 19.00
N SER A 190 7.13 -5.21 18.81
CA SER A 190 6.90 -3.99 18.01
C SER A 190 7.71 -2.81 18.55
N LYS A 191 7.75 -2.61 19.89
CA LYS A 191 8.59 -1.58 20.52
C LYS A 191 10.08 -1.80 20.24
N GLU A 192 10.55 -3.03 20.28
CA GLU A 192 11.96 -3.35 19.99
C GLU A 192 12.31 -3.14 18.50
N VAL A 193 11.42 -3.56 17.59
CA VAL A 193 11.56 -3.27 16.15
C VAL A 193 11.63 -1.76 15.92
N LYS A 194 10.74 -0.97 16.53
CA LYS A 194 10.78 0.51 16.44
C LYS A 194 12.09 1.07 17.01
N LYS A 195 12.57 0.58 18.15
CA LYS A 195 13.84 1.02 18.76
C LYS A 195 15.01 0.75 17.83
N ASN A 196 15.04 -0.42 17.18
CA ASN A 196 16.07 -0.77 16.21
C ASN A 196 15.98 0.08 14.94
N LEU A 197 14.78 0.28 14.39
CA LEU A 197 14.56 1.19 13.26
C LEU A 197 15.02 2.61 13.60
N ASN A 198 14.75 3.12 14.81
CA ASN A 198 15.21 4.45 15.22
C ASN A 198 16.74 4.53 15.28
N LYS A 199 17.42 3.48 15.77
CA LYS A 199 18.89 3.41 15.79
C LYS A 199 19.50 3.44 14.39
N THR A 200 18.92 2.70 13.44
CA THR A 200 19.43 2.62 12.06
C THR A 200 18.86 3.70 11.14
N SER A 201 17.84 4.45 11.59
CA SER A 201 17.13 5.44 10.77
C SER A 201 18.04 6.52 10.21
N LYS A 202 19.06 6.94 10.97
CA LYS A 202 19.97 8.00 10.57
C LYS A 202 20.70 7.64 9.27
N GLU A 203 21.31 6.46 9.23
CA GLU A 203 22.03 5.94 8.06
C GLU A 203 21.09 5.71 6.87
N MET A 204 19.92 5.12 7.12
CA MET A 204 18.91 4.89 6.08
C MET A 204 18.44 6.20 5.43
N LEU A 205 18.15 7.22 6.24
CA LEU A 205 17.72 8.54 5.78
C LEU A 205 18.85 9.29 5.07
N GLU A 206 20.08 9.17 5.55
CA GLU A 206 21.26 9.76 4.93
C GLU A 206 21.53 9.16 3.56
N TYR A 207 21.46 7.83 3.44
CA TYR A 207 21.55 7.12 2.17
C TYR A 207 20.47 7.62 1.19
N GLN A 208 19.22 7.69 1.62
CA GLN A 208 18.12 8.14 0.77
C GLN A 208 18.30 9.60 0.29
N ARG A 209 18.75 10.49 1.19
CA ARG A 209 19.03 11.89 0.84
C ARG A 209 20.19 12.01 -0.15
N ASN A 210 21.25 11.23 0.02
CA ASN A 210 22.39 11.23 -0.90
C ASN A 210 22.01 10.64 -2.26
N TYR A 211 21.20 9.59 -2.27
CA TYR A 211 20.63 9.03 -3.50
C TYR A 211 19.81 10.07 -4.27
N GLN A 212 18.90 10.77 -3.58
CA GLN A 212 18.09 11.83 -4.17
C GLN A 212 18.95 12.97 -4.73
N LYS A 213 19.92 13.48 -3.97
CA LYS A 213 20.85 14.53 -4.44
C LYS A 213 21.62 14.09 -5.69
N GLY A 214 22.07 12.83 -5.71
CA GLY A 214 22.76 12.28 -6.87
C GLY A 214 21.86 12.19 -8.10
N PHE A 215 20.60 11.80 -7.91
CA PHE A 215 19.59 11.80 -8.96
C PHE A 215 19.34 13.22 -9.51
N GLU A 216 19.06 14.19 -8.64
CA GLU A 216 18.78 15.58 -9.01
C GLU A 216 19.94 16.20 -9.78
N LYS A 217 21.19 15.93 -9.39
CA LYS A 217 22.37 16.39 -10.11
C LYS A 217 22.42 15.87 -11.55
N ARG A 218 22.13 14.57 -11.76
CA ARG A 218 22.11 13.96 -13.11
C ARG A 218 20.93 14.47 -13.94
N LEU A 219 19.76 14.61 -13.31
CA LEU A 219 18.57 15.18 -13.92
C LEU A 219 18.86 16.59 -14.43
N TYR A 220 19.37 17.46 -13.56
CA TYR A 220 19.71 18.83 -13.91
C TYR A 220 20.76 18.87 -15.02
N ALA A 221 21.82 18.06 -14.94
CA ALA A 221 22.82 18.01 -16.02
C ALA A 221 22.19 17.65 -17.38
N ARG A 222 21.19 16.76 -17.40
CA ARG A 222 20.48 16.36 -18.62
C ARG A 222 19.51 17.43 -19.12
N TRP A 223 18.81 18.11 -18.21
CA TRP A 223 17.76 19.10 -18.51
C TRP A 223 18.22 20.56 -18.35
N LYS A 224 19.53 20.80 -18.26
CA LYS A 224 20.11 22.10 -17.87
C LYS A 224 19.56 23.26 -18.67
N ILE A 225 19.61 23.16 -20.01
CA ILE A 225 19.24 24.26 -20.92
C ILE A 225 17.78 24.70 -20.71
N PRO A 226 16.77 23.83 -20.87
CA PRO A 226 15.37 24.24 -20.69
C PRO A 226 15.04 24.66 -19.24
N ILE A 227 15.70 24.08 -18.23
CA ILE A 227 15.51 24.49 -16.83
C ILE A 227 16.06 25.89 -16.59
N ASP A 228 17.27 26.19 -17.06
CA ASP A 228 17.90 27.51 -16.88
C ASP A 228 17.10 28.59 -17.61
N LEU A 229 16.64 28.32 -18.84
CA LEU A 229 15.79 29.25 -19.59
C LEU A 229 14.46 29.53 -18.86
N LEU A 230 13.82 28.50 -18.29
CA LEU A 230 12.60 28.67 -17.52
C LEU A 230 12.84 29.49 -16.24
N GLU A 231 13.96 29.25 -15.55
CA GLU A 231 14.35 30.00 -14.35
C GLU A 231 14.61 31.49 -14.67
N CYS A 232 15.29 31.78 -15.79
CA CYS A 232 15.46 33.14 -16.30
C CYS A 232 14.11 33.80 -16.63
N LEU A 233 13.20 33.09 -17.30
CA LEU A 233 11.86 33.59 -17.62
C LEU A 233 11.08 33.94 -16.34
N ILE A 234 11.12 33.08 -15.32
CA ILE A 234 10.48 33.34 -14.02
C ILE A 234 11.07 34.61 -13.37
N LYS A 235 12.40 34.75 -13.40
CA LYS A 235 13.10 35.89 -12.81
C LYS A 235 12.75 37.22 -13.51
N ILE A 236 12.78 37.24 -14.84
CA ILE A 236 12.39 38.42 -15.63
C ILE A 236 10.91 38.77 -15.41
N SER A 237 10.05 37.76 -15.33
CA SER A 237 8.62 37.96 -15.02
C SER A 237 8.43 38.64 -13.67
N LEU A 238 9.17 38.22 -12.64
CA LEU A 238 9.14 38.81 -11.31
C LEU A 238 9.55 40.30 -11.34
N GLU A 239 10.73 40.58 -11.89
CA GLU A 239 11.29 41.93 -11.91
C GLU A 239 10.42 42.91 -12.71
N SER A 240 9.93 42.47 -13.87
CA SER A 240 9.06 43.29 -14.70
C SER A 240 7.69 43.53 -14.06
N GLY A 241 7.11 42.53 -13.40
CA GLY A 241 5.87 42.69 -12.66
C GLY A 241 6.00 43.64 -11.47
N GLU A 242 7.11 43.58 -10.74
CA GLU A 242 7.41 44.50 -9.65
C GLU A 242 7.55 45.93 -10.15
N LYS A 243 8.39 46.16 -11.17
CA LYS A 243 8.54 47.48 -11.80
C LYS A 243 7.20 48.04 -12.28
N GLN A 244 6.39 47.21 -12.94
CA GLN A 244 5.09 47.60 -13.44
C GLN A 244 4.10 47.91 -12.30
N LYS A 245 4.08 47.13 -11.22
CA LYS A 245 3.27 47.43 -10.03
C LYS A 245 3.62 48.80 -9.45
N HIS A 246 4.91 49.13 -9.33
CA HIS A 246 5.34 50.44 -8.83
C HIS A 246 4.89 51.58 -9.75
N LYS A 247 5.07 51.41 -11.07
CA LYS A 247 4.57 52.36 -12.09
C LYS A 247 3.06 52.58 -12.00
N LEU A 248 2.28 51.52 -11.83
CA LEU A 248 0.82 51.63 -11.75
C LEU A 248 0.35 52.29 -10.44
N ALA A 249 1.09 52.12 -9.35
CA ALA A 249 0.77 52.72 -8.06
C ALA A 249 0.92 54.26 -8.05
N THR A 250 1.75 54.83 -8.93
CA THR A 250 1.93 56.29 -9.04
C THR A 250 0.89 56.94 -9.96
N ILE A 251 0.29 56.18 -10.90
CA ILE A 251 -0.63 56.69 -11.92
C ILE A 251 -2.09 56.64 -11.46
N THR A 252 -2.48 55.63 -10.68
CA THR A 252 -3.89 55.47 -10.28
C THR A 252 -4.23 56.22 -9.01
N ASP A 253 -5.21 57.12 -9.11
CA ASP A 253 -5.96 57.59 -7.95
C ASP A 253 -6.55 56.37 -7.22
N LYS A 254 -6.21 56.21 -5.94
CA LYS A 254 -6.08 54.91 -5.25
C LYS A 254 -7.37 54.09 -5.07
N THR A 255 -8.54 54.57 -5.48
CA THR A 255 -9.80 54.06 -4.91
C THR A 255 -10.59 53.10 -5.80
N ASN A 256 -10.37 53.00 -7.12
CA ASN A 256 -11.32 52.23 -7.98
C ASN A 256 -10.76 51.38 -9.14
N ASN A 257 -9.45 51.12 -9.25
CA ASN A 257 -8.92 50.27 -10.35
C ASN A 257 -8.83 48.78 -9.96
N TYR A 258 -9.98 48.10 -9.92
CA TYR A 258 -10.10 46.67 -9.64
C TYR A 258 -9.36 45.79 -10.65
N ARG A 259 -9.28 46.21 -11.91
CA ARG A 259 -8.53 45.49 -12.96
C ARG A 259 -7.04 45.40 -12.64
N ILE A 260 -6.41 46.52 -12.29
CA ILE A 260 -5.01 46.54 -11.86
C ILE A 260 -4.80 45.68 -10.61
N LYS A 261 -5.68 45.83 -9.60
CA LYS A 261 -5.60 45.06 -8.36
C LYS A 261 -5.69 43.55 -8.62
N ALA A 262 -6.61 43.11 -9.48
CA ALA A 262 -6.77 41.71 -9.83
C ALA A 262 -5.57 41.17 -10.61
N LEU A 263 -5.10 41.90 -11.62
CA LEU A 263 -3.98 41.47 -12.47
C LEU A 263 -2.65 41.39 -11.71
N ILE A 264 -2.35 42.32 -10.80
CA ILE A 264 -1.18 42.24 -9.92
C ILE A 264 -1.25 40.99 -9.02
N LYS A 265 -2.41 40.72 -8.40
CA LYS A 265 -2.61 39.54 -7.55
C LYS A 265 -2.45 38.24 -8.34
N ILE A 266 -3.01 38.19 -9.55
CA ILE A 266 -2.92 37.03 -10.44
C ILE A 266 -1.46 36.81 -10.87
N HIS A 267 -0.76 37.86 -11.29
CA HIS A 267 0.64 37.79 -11.71
C HIS A 267 1.58 37.33 -10.59
N ALA A 268 1.43 37.87 -9.37
CA ALA A 268 2.18 37.41 -8.21
C ALA A 268 1.93 35.92 -7.91
N ARG A 269 0.67 35.47 -7.99
CA ARG A 269 0.32 34.06 -7.81
C ARG A 269 0.87 33.17 -8.95
N ALA A 270 0.90 33.68 -10.18
CA ALA A 270 1.46 32.98 -11.33
C ALA A 270 2.96 32.73 -11.16
N ILE A 271 3.73 33.73 -10.70
CA ILE A 271 5.15 33.57 -10.38
C ILE A 271 5.34 32.56 -9.25
N HIS A 272 4.52 32.62 -8.20
CA HIS A 272 4.61 31.67 -7.09
C HIS A 272 4.42 30.22 -7.56
N ILE A 273 3.35 29.94 -8.31
CA ILE A 273 3.09 28.61 -8.87
C ILE A 273 4.21 28.18 -9.83
N SER A 274 4.76 29.10 -10.62
CA SER A 274 5.88 28.79 -11.53
C SER A 274 7.14 28.37 -10.77
N ASN A 275 7.40 28.95 -9.59
CA ASN A 275 8.49 28.50 -8.71
C ASN A 275 8.21 27.12 -8.11
N GLU A 276 6.97 26.80 -7.71
CA GLU A 276 6.59 25.45 -7.27
C GLU A 276 6.83 24.43 -8.38
N ILE A 277 6.44 24.76 -9.62
CA ILE A 277 6.67 23.94 -10.80
C ILE A 277 8.17 23.72 -11.03
N LEU A 278 8.98 24.78 -10.96
CA LEU A 278 10.43 24.67 -11.13
C LEU A 278 11.07 23.73 -10.10
N VAL A 279 10.65 23.79 -8.84
CA VAL A 279 11.13 22.87 -7.78
C VAL A 279 10.75 21.42 -8.10
N LEU A 280 9.50 21.18 -8.48
CA LEU A 280 9.02 19.83 -8.84
C LEU A 280 9.76 19.26 -10.06
N LEU A 281 10.03 20.10 -11.06
CA LEU A 281 10.82 19.75 -12.23
C LEU A 281 12.26 19.39 -11.85
N LYS A 282 12.94 20.22 -11.04
CA LYS A 282 14.31 19.96 -10.56
C LYS A 282 14.40 18.70 -9.68
N ALA A 283 13.30 18.28 -9.07
CA ALA A 283 13.21 17.05 -8.28
C ALA A 283 12.72 15.81 -9.07
N GLY A 284 12.36 15.96 -10.35
CA GLY A 284 11.94 14.85 -11.23
C GLY A 284 10.47 14.44 -11.08
N TYR A 285 9.59 15.34 -10.65
CA TYR A 285 8.15 15.09 -10.46
C TYR A 285 7.31 15.80 -11.53
N ALA A 286 7.38 15.33 -12.79
CA ALA A 286 6.68 15.94 -13.92
C ALA A 286 5.15 15.95 -13.75
N ASP A 287 4.56 14.88 -13.23
CA ASP A 287 3.11 14.81 -12.98
C ASP A 287 2.64 15.85 -11.96
N GLY A 288 3.42 16.05 -10.90
CA GLY A 288 3.17 17.09 -9.90
C GLY A 288 3.33 18.50 -10.49
N ALA A 289 4.36 18.70 -11.31
CA ALA A 289 4.56 19.95 -12.03
C ALA A 289 3.38 20.25 -12.98
N ASN A 290 2.90 19.27 -13.73
CA ASN A 290 1.75 19.41 -14.61
C ASN A 290 0.46 19.74 -13.83
N ALA A 291 0.25 19.09 -12.68
CA ALA A 291 -0.87 19.37 -11.79
C ALA A 291 -0.83 20.82 -11.25
N ARG A 292 0.36 21.37 -10.97
CA ARG A 292 0.51 22.80 -10.62
C ARG A 292 0.27 23.70 -11.82
N TRP A 293 0.75 23.31 -13.01
CA TRP A 293 0.53 24.05 -14.25
C TRP A 293 -0.96 24.27 -14.54
N ARG A 294 -1.84 23.31 -14.22
CA ARG A 294 -3.31 23.49 -14.28
C ARG A 294 -3.76 24.84 -13.69
N SER A 295 -3.32 25.13 -12.46
CA SER A 295 -3.67 26.37 -11.75
C SER A 295 -3.03 27.60 -12.39
N LEU A 296 -1.81 27.46 -12.92
CA LEU A 296 -1.15 28.55 -13.65
C LEU A 296 -1.87 28.89 -14.95
N HIS A 297 -2.35 27.88 -15.69
CA HIS A 297 -3.14 28.06 -16.90
C HIS A 297 -4.49 28.72 -16.62
N GLU A 298 -5.19 28.31 -15.56
CA GLU A 298 -6.41 28.99 -15.10
C GLU A 298 -6.15 30.48 -14.83
N LEU A 299 -5.03 30.81 -14.17
CA LEU A 299 -4.62 32.20 -13.94
C LEU A 299 -4.31 32.94 -15.25
N ALA A 300 -3.64 32.32 -16.20
CA ALA A 300 -3.37 32.90 -17.51
C ALA A 300 -4.68 33.24 -18.26
N VAL A 301 -5.60 32.30 -18.31
CA VAL A 301 -6.92 32.46 -18.92
C VAL A 301 -7.71 33.60 -18.26
N ILE A 302 -7.80 33.59 -16.92
CA ILE A 302 -8.49 34.65 -16.18
C ILE A 302 -7.81 36.01 -16.38
N SER A 303 -6.46 36.07 -16.38
CA SER A 303 -5.73 37.32 -16.58
C SER A 303 -6.00 37.95 -17.95
N LEU A 304 -6.03 37.14 -19.01
CA LEU A 304 -6.39 37.59 -20.34
C LEU A 304 -7.84 38.06 -20.40
N PHE A 305 -8.75 37.32 -19.78
CA PHE A 305 -10.15 37.70 -19.73
C PHE A 305 -10.34 39.05 -19.03
N LEU A 306 -9.75 39.25 -17.85
CA LEU A 306 -9.87 40.51 -17.11
C LEU A 306 -9.19 41.68 -17.79
N SER A 307 -8.04 41.47 -18.46
CA SER A 307 -7.33 42.54 -19.16
C SER A 307 -8.10 43.06 -20.38
N ARG A 308 -8.90 42.20 -21.04
CA ARG A 308 -9.72 42.54 -22.22
C ARG A 308 -11.10 43.09 -21.90
N ASN A 309 -11.53 43.05 -20.63
CA ASN A 309 -12.86 43.45 -20.21
C ASN A 309 -12.85 44.69 -19.30
N SER A 310 -14.05 45.18 -18.98
CA SER A 310 -14.24 46.39 -18.18
C SER A 310 -13.77 46.20 -16.73
N ASN A 311 -13.50 47.32 -16.06
CA ASN A 311 -13.12 47.34 -14.65
C ASN A 311 -14.20 46.72 -13.74
N GLU A 312 -15.48 46.79 -14.14
CA GLU A 312 -16.60 46.18 -13.40
C GLU A 312 -16.51 44.65 -13.38
N VAL A 313 -16.07 44.02 -14.48
CA VAL A 313 -15.84 42.56 -14.50
C VAL A 313 -14.76 42.16 -13.50
N SER A 314 -13.70 42.97 -13.40
CA SER A 314 -12.63 42.74 -12.43
C SER A 314 -13.09 42.95 -10.98
N LYS A 315 -14.01 43.90 -10.76
CA LYS A 315 -14.65 44.10 -9.46
C LYS A 315 -15.46 42.88 -9.05
N ARG A 316 -16.31 42.38 -9.95
CA ARG A 316 -17.11 41.17 -9.74
C ARG A 316 -16.24 39.95 -9.43
N TYR A 317 -15.14 39.77 -10.16
CA TYR A 317 -14.17 38.69 -9.90
C TYR A 317 -13.62 38.74 -8.48
N LEU A 318 -13.20 39.93 -8.02
CA LEU A 318 -12.68 40.10 -6.65
C LEU A 318 -13.77 39.93 -5.57
N GLU A 319 -14.98 40.43 -5.81
CA GLU A 319 -16.11 40.29 -4.88
C GLU A 319 -16.62 38.84 -4.77
N HIS A 320 -16.41 38.01 -5.80
CA HIS A 320 -16.88 36.61 -5.84
C HIS A 320 -16.19 35.69 -4.84
N GLU A 321 -15.05 36.11 -4.26
CA GLU A 321 -14.41 35.43 -3.13
C GLU A 321 -15.42 35.07 -2.02
N ILE A 322 -16.42 35.94 -1.79
CA ILE A 322 -17.45 35.72 -0.77
C ILE A 322 -18.24 34.42 -0.97
N ILE A 323 -18.44 33.99 -2.23
CA ILE A 323 -19.20 32.78 -2.55
C ILE A 323 -18.43 31.56 -2.06
N LYS A 324 -17.12 31.49 -2.37
CA LYS A 324 -16.26 30.40 -1.92
C LYS A 324 -16.09 30.43 -0.40
N LYS A 325 -15.87 31.61 0.17
CA LYS A 325 -15.75 31.81 1.62
C LYS A 325 -17.01 31.28 2.34
N TYR A 326 -18.20 31.67 1.89
CA TYR A 326 -19.45 31.18 2.46
C TYR A 326 -19.59 29.65 2.38
N LYS A 327 -19.35 29.04 1.21
CA LYS A 327 -19.41 27.57 1.03
C LYS A 327 -18.47 26.85 2.02
N GLN A 328 -17.23 27.30 2.12
CA GLN A 328 -16.23 26.73 3.04
C GLN A 328 -16.59 26.92 4.51
N THR A 329 -17.05 28.11 4.89
CA THR A 329 -17.49 28.40 6.26
C THR A 329 -18.70 27.55 6.64
N ASP A 330 -19.67 27.38 5.72
CA ASP A 330 -20.85 26.53 5.95
C ASP A 330 -20.46 25.06 6.13
N ASP A 331 -19.58 24.54 5.29
CA ASP A 331 -19.07 23.17 5.43
C ASP A 331 -18.28 22.96 6.71
N TYR A 332 -17.42 23.91 7.09
CA TYR A 332 -16.69 23.87 8.35
C TYR A 332 -17.65 23.76 9.55
N ARG A 333 -18.73 24.54 9.56
CA ARG A 333 -19.73 24.51 10.63
C ARG A 333 -20.45 23.16 10.77
N LYS A 334 -20.53 22.37 9.70
CA LYS A 334 -21.08 21.00 9.74
C LYS A 334 -20.15 20.02 10.45
N TYR A 335 -18.82 20.24 10.37
CA TYR A 335 -17.83 19.24 10.78
C TYR A 335 -16.91 19.65 11.94
N TYR A 336 -16.88 20.92 12.38
CA TYR A 336 -15.91 21.41 13.37
C TYR A 336 -15.85 20.56 14.66
N LYS A 337 -17.00 20.11 15.17
CA LYS A 337 -17.08 19.24 16.36
C LYS A 337 -16.35 17.91 16.14
N ARG A 338 -16.54 17.29 14.97
CA ARG A 338 -15.91 16.01 14.62
C ARG A 338 -14.41 16.17 14.38
N LEU A 339 -14.00 17.33 13.88
CA LEU A 339 -12.59 17.67 13.66
C LEU A 339 -11.85 18.07 14.95
N GLY A 340 -12.58 18.31 16.05
CA GLY A 340 -12.00 18.82 17.30
C GLY A 340 -11.51 20.27 17.19
N CYS A 341 -12.03 21.03 16.22
CA CYS A 341 -11.64 22.42 16.00
C CYS A 341 -12.61 23.40 16.67
N ALA A 342 -12.19 24.66 16.87
CA ALA A 342 -13.03 25.69 17.48
C ALA A 342 -14.17 26.16 16.56
N PRO A 343 -15.38 26.45 17.06
CA PRO A 343 -16.47 26.97 16.22
C PRO A 343 -16.14 28.37 15.67
N ILE A 344 -16.65 28.67 14.47
CA ILE A 344 -16.66 30.04 13.93
C ILE A 344 -17.71 30.86 14.67
N GLU A 345 -17.38 32.11 15.01
CA GLU A 345 -18.30 33.00 15.71
C GLU A 345 -19.59 33.25 14.92
N ARG A 346 -20.73 33.27 15.61
CA ARG A 346 -22.04 33.52 14.98
C ARG A 346 -22.08 34.88 14.29
N LYS A 347 -21.43 35.90 14.85
CA LYS A 347 -21.34 37.24 14.26
C LYS A 347 -20.57 37.22 12.94
N GLU A 348 -19.43 36.53 12.90
CA GLU A 348 -18.61 36.39 11.70
C GLU A 348 -19.36 35.65 10.59
N PHE A 349 -19.97 34.49 10.90
CA PHE A 349 -20.78 33.75 9.92
C PHE A 349 -21.92 34.60 9.36
N ASN A 350 -22.65 35.30 10.23
CA ASN A 350 -23.74 36.17 9.82
C ASN A 350 -23.25 37.37 8.97
N ALA A 351 -22.04 37.86 9.18
CA ALA A 351 -21.44 38.89 8.33
C ALA A 351 -21.14 38.35 6.93
N ILE A 352 -20.52 37.17 6.83
CA ILE A 352 -20.24 36.49 5.55
C ILE A 352 -21.55 36.21 4.79
N LYS A 353 -22.56 35.69 5.49
CA LYS A 353 -23.87 35.39 4.91
C LYS A 353 -24.56 36.65 4.37
N ARG A 354 -24.60 37.73 5.14
CA ARG A 354 -25.19 39.02 4.72
C ARG A 354 -24.49 39.58 3.50
N GLU A 355 -23.16 39.55 3.47
CA GLU A 355 -22.39 40.06 2.33
C GLU A 355 -22.62 39.23 1.06
N ARG A 356 -22.68 37.89 1.18
CA ARG A 356 -23.05 37.01 0.08
C ARG A 356 -24.44 37.35 -0.47
N GLU A 357 -25.44 37.50 0.41
CA GLU A 357 -26.81 37.84 0.01
C GLU A 357 -26.89 39.21 -0.66
N ARG A 358 -26.16 40.20 -0.14
CA ARG A 358 -26.06 41.55 -0.74
C ARG A 358 -25.52 41.49 -2.16
N LEU A 359 -24.42 40.75 -2.39
CA LEU A 359 -23.80 40.62 -3.71
C LEU A 359 -24.65 39.78 -4.69
N CYS A 360 -25.29 38.70 -4.21
CA CYS A 360 -26.25 37.93 -5.02
C CYS A 360 -27.46 38.78 -5.45
N LYS A 361 -27.96 39.68 -4.59
CA LYS A 361 -29.02 40.63 -4.96
C LYS A 361 -28.51 41.67 -5.97
N LYS A 362 -27.30 42.20 -5.77
CA LYS A 362 -26.67 43.18 -6.68
C LYS A 362 -26.49 42.64 -8.10
N TYR A 363 -26.10 41.37 -8.24
CA TYR A 363 -25.81 40.72 -9.52
C TYR A 363 -26.81 39.60 -9.85
N CYS A 364 -28.08 39.79 -9.53
CA CYS A 364 -29.10 38.73 -9.56
C CYS A 364 -29.33 38.14 -10.96
N SER A 365 -29.26 38.95 -12.02
CA SER A 365 -29.44 38.53 -13.42
C SER A 365 -28.43 37.47 -13.89
N ASP A 366 -27.27 37.45 -13.24
CA ASP A 366 -26.13 36.61 -13.60
C ASP A 366 -25.94 35.43 -12.65
N HIS A 367 -26.88 35.10 -11.75
CA HIS A 367 -26.70 33.96 -10.83
C HIS A 367 -25.32 33.95 -10.14
N PHE A 368 -24.99 35.06 -9.47
CA PHE A 368 -23.65 35.29 -8.90
C PHE A 368 -23.16 34.17 -7.96
N GLN A 369 -24.07 33.38 -7.38
CA GLN A 369 -23.76 32.22 -6.53
C GLN A 369 -23.08 31.05 -7.26
N ASP A 370 -23.14 31.00 -8.58
CA ASP A 370 -22.53 29.93 -9.37
C ASP A 370 -21.00 30.11 -9.44
N ASP A 371 -20.25 29.05 -9.75
CA ASP A 371 -18.78 29.07 -9.69
C ASP A 371 -18.14 30.09 -10.66
N TYR A 372 -18.79 30.36 -11.79
CA TYR A 372 -18.40 31.43 -12.74
C TYR A 372 -19.42 32.60 -12.78
N GLY A 373 -20.25 32.73 -11.74
CA GLY A 373 -21.30 33.76 -11.63
C GLY A 373 -20.80 35.20 -11.68
N TRP A 374 -19.49 35.41 -11.44
CA TRP A 374 -18.84 36.70 -11.58
C TRP A 374 -18.69 37.18 -13.02
N ILE A 375 -18.80 36.29 -14.01
CA ILE A 375 -18.79 36.65 -15.44
C ILE A 375 -20.21 37.10 -15.84
N PRO A 376 -20.38 38.32 -16.37
CA PRO A 376 -21.66 38.77 -16.93
C PRO A 376 -22.14 37.88 -18.09
N LYS A 377 -23.43 37.50 -18.10
CA LYS A 377 -24.02 36.63 -19.15
C LYS A 377 -23.99 37.24 -20.55
N ASN A 378 -24.01 38.57 -20.65
CA ASN A 378 -23.91 39.28 -21.93
C ASN A 378 -22.50 39.18 -22.55
N ILE A 379 -21.46 38.89 -21.75
CA ILE A 379 -20.10 38.64 -22.24
C ILE A 379 -19.90 37.15 -22.55
N LEU A 380 -20.41 36.28 -21.67
CA LEU A 380 -20.31 34.84 -21.83
C LEU A 380 -21.61 34.17 -21.36
N SER A 381 -22.39 33.66 -22.30
CA SER A 381 -23.72 33.08 -22.02
C SER A 381 -23.63 31.74 -21.28
N ASN A 382 -22.81 30.81 -21.79
CA ASN A 382 -22.45 29.57 -21.11
C ASN A 382 -21.15 29.78 -20.32
N ARG A 383 -21.21 29.68 -18.98
CA ARG A 383 -20.11 30.06 -18.10
C ARG A 383 -19.47 28.84 -17.44
N ASN A 384 -18.45 28.33 -18.11
CA ASN A 384 -17.56 27.29 -17.60
C ASN A 384 -16.11 27.59 -18.03
N PHE A 385 -15.15 26.83 -17.51
CA PHE A 385 -13.74 27.05 -17.84
C PHE A 385 -13.45 26.91 -19.34
N ARG A 386 -13.99 25.87 -19.99
CA ARG A 386 -13.75 25.60 -21.41
C ARG A 386 -14.24 26.74 -22.31
N THR A 387 -15.42 27.29 -22.02
CA THR A 387 -15.94 28.46 -22.74
C THR A 387 -15.10 29.72 -22.50
N LEU A 388 -14.52 29.84 -21.29
CA LEU A 388 -13.63 30.95 -20.96
C LEU A 388 -12.29 30.83 -21.72
N GLU A 389 -11.72 29.63 -21.81
CA GLU A 389 -10.52 29.33 -22.60
C GLU A 389 -10.71 29.68 -24.09
N GLN A 390 -11.83 29.25 -24.67
CA GLN A 390 -12.19 29.56 -26.06
C GLN A 390 -12.33 31.06 -26.28
N HIS A 391 -12.97 31.77 -25.35
CA HIS A 391 -13.14 33.21 -25.43
C HIS A 391 -11.81 33.96 -25.43
N VAL A 392 -10.83 33.50 -24.65
CA VAL A 392 -9.48 34.11 -24.63
C VAL A 392 -8.54 33.59 -25.72
N LYS A 393 -8.96 32.59 -26.49
CA LYS A 393 -8.21 31.88 -27.55
C LYS A 393 -7.02 31.07 -27.02
N LEU A 394 -7.18 30.42 -25.86
CA LEU A 394 -6.20 29.49 -25.27
C LEU A 394 -6.70 28.04 -25.21
N ASP A 395 -7.83 27.75 -25.85
CA ASP A 395 -8.46 26.42 -25.86
C ASP A 395 -7.64 25.34 -26.56
N TRP A 396 -6.64 25.72 -27.36
CA TRP A 396 -5.66 24.78 -27.92
C TRP A 396 -4.80 24.10 -26.85
N LEU A 397 -4.70 24.67 -25.64
CA LEU A 397 -4.04 24.04 -24.47
C LEU A 397 -4.97 23.11 -23.69
N HIS A 398 -6.26 23.04 -24.04
CA HIS A 398 -7.24 22.25 -23.31
C HIS A 398 -6.90 20.74 -23.22
N PRO A 399 -6.30 20.08 -24.24
CA PRO A 399 -5.87 18.70 -24.10
C PRO A 399 -4.85 18.50 -22.96
N PHE A 400 -3.87 19.40 -22.85
CA PHE A 400 -2.92 19.40 -21.75
C PHE A 400 -3.60 19.70 -20.42
N TYR A 401 -4.53 20.66 -20.40
CA TYR A 401 -5.31 20.99 -19.19
C TYR A 401 -6.11 19.77 -18.71
N SER A 402 -6.79 19.06 -19.60
CA SER A 402 -7.51 17.82 -19.28
C SER A 402 -6.57 16.78 -18.69
N LEU A 403 -5.40 16.55 -19.31
CA LEU A 403 -4.39 15.62 -18.80
C LEU A 403 -3.90 16.01 -17.40
N SER A 404 -3.72 17.31 -17.14
CA SER A 404 -3.35 17.81 -15.80
C SER A 404 -4.45 17.65 -14.76
N CYS A 405 -5.72 17.55 -15.17
CA CYS A 405 -6.83 17.26 -14.28
C CYS A 405 -6.82 15.78 -13.85
N ASP A 406 -6.53 14.88 -14.79
CA ASP A 406 -6.53 13.45 -14.55
C ASP A 406 -5.49 13.02 -13.51
N SER A 407 -4.33 13.69 -13.45
CA SER A 407 -3.30 13.40 -12.44
C SER A 407 -3.66 13.86 -11.02
N VAL A 408 -4.69 14.71 -10.87
CA VAL A 408 -5.16 15.26 -9.59
C VAL A 408 -6.40 14.50 -9.07
N HIS A 409 -7.27 14.05 -9.96
CA HIS A 409 -8.49 13.35 -9.59
C HIS A 409 -8.21 11.86 -9.31
N GLY A 410 -8.87 11.28 -8.30
CA GLY A 410 -8.74 9.86 -7.94
C GLY A 410 -9.38 8.87 -8.92
N GLY A 411 -9.61 9.28 -10.17
CA GLY A 411 -10.15 8.44 -11.23
C GLY A 411 -9.07 7.53 -11.84
N SER A 412 -9.49 6.46 -12.52
CA SER A 412 -8.58 5.48 -13.13
C SER A 412 -7.64 6.07 -14.19
N LYS A 413 -8.03 7.18 -14.84
CA LYS A 413 -7.18 7.88 -15.80
C LYS A 413 -5.91 8.48 -15.15
N GLY A 414 -5.93 8.74 -13.84
CA GLY A 414 -4.77 9.19 -13.08
C GLY A 414 -3.66 8.15 -12.91
N PHE A 415 -3.84 6.92 -13.42
CA PHE A 415 -2.77 5.92 -13.52
C PHE A 415 -1.79 6.23 -14.65
N TYR A 416 -2.20 6.97 -15.68
CA TYR A 416 -1.27 7.46 -16.70
C TYR A 416 -0.25 8.42 -16.06
N ARG A 417 1.03 8.23 -16.35
CA ARG A 417 2.13 9.05 -15.82
C ARG A 417 2.88 9.75 -16.94
N LEU A 418 2.94 11.08 -16.91
CA LEU A 418 3.83 11.85 -17.79
C LEU A 418 5.30 11.46 -17.61
N SER A 419 5.64 11.06 -16.39
CA SER A 419 6.98 10.62 -16.01
C SER A 419 7.40 9.26 -16.60
N LEU A 420 6.53 8.58 -17.37
CA LEU A 420 6.81 7.32 -18.05
C LEU A 420 6.60 7.46 -19.57
N MET A 421 7.39 6.76 -20.36
CA MET A 421 7.12 6.63 -21.80
C MET A 421 5.92 5.70 -22.01
N ASP A 422 5.21 5.86 -23.13
CA ASP A 422 3.97 5.12 -23.43
C ASP A 422 4.11 3.60 -23.32
N GLU A 423 5.25 3.05 -23.76
CA GLU A 423 5.55 1.61 -23.71
C GLU A 423 5.69 1.05 -22.27
N TRP A 424 5.87 1.91 -21.27
CA TRP A 424 6.07 1.54 -19.87
C TRP A 424 4.85 1.76 -18.98
N GLN A 425 3.79 2.41 -19.48
CA GLN A 425 2.61 2.79 -18.67
C GLN A 425 1.97 1.60 -17.94
N ASP A 426 1.83 0.46 -18.62
CA ASP A 426 1.22 -0.75 -18.06
C ASP A 426 2.25 -1.72 -17.43
N ARG A 427 3.53 -1.38 -17.49
CA ARG A 427 4.64 -2.26 -17.05
C ARG A 427 5.30 -1.78 -15.75
N ILE A 428 5.25 -0.48 -15.48
CA ILE A 428 5.95 0.13 -14.34
C ILE A 428 4.94 0.86 -13.44
N LEU A 429 4.92 0.45 -12.17
CA LEU A 429 4.26 1.23 -11.11
C LEU A 429 5.25 2.27 -10.61
N LEU A 430 5.22 3.47 -11.20
CA LEU A 430 6.11 4.56 -10.81
C LEU A 430 5.72 5.11 -9.43
N VAL A 431 6.65 5.01 -8.47
CA VAL A 431 6.47 5.45 -7.08
C VAL A 431 7.37 6.63 -6.67
N GLY A 432 8.29 7.04 -7.55
CA GLY A 432 9.31 8.05 -7.24
C GLY A 432 9.61 8.97 -8.42
N ALA A 433 10.67 9.76 -8.28
CA ALA A 433 11.11 10.70 -9.30
C ALA A 433 11.53 10.01 -10.60
N SER A 434 11.32 10.70 -11.72
CA SER A 434 11.72 10.26 -13.07
C SER A 434 12.52 11.34 -13.77
N ASN A 435 13.41 10.93 -14.67
CA ASN A 435 14.15 11.84 -15.54
C ASN A 435 13.43 12.18 -16.85
N TYR A 436 12.25 11.64 -17.06
CA TYR A 436 11.45 11.77 -18.27
C TYR A 436 10.16 12.56 -18.02
N GLY A 437 9.55 13.12 -19.07
CA GLY A 437 8.23 13.76 -19.01
C GLY A 437 8.23 15.24 -18.64
N LEU A 438 9.41 15.88 -18.53
CA LEU A 438 9.51 17.28 -18.11
C LEU A 438 9.15 18.28 -19.23
N ALA A 439 9.05 17.86 -20.50
CA ALA A 439 8.89 18.80 -21.60
C ALA A 439 7.56 19.57 -21.55
N ASP A 440 6.43 18.87 -21.39
CA ASP A 440 5.11 19.52 -21.39
C ASP A 440 4.96 20.51 -20.23
N PRO A 441 5.28 20.16 -18.96
CA PRO A 441 5.14 21.12 -17.87
C PRO A 441 6.10 22.32 -18.01
N ILE A 442 7.30 22.14 -18.57
CA ILE A 442 8.24 23.25 -18.85
C ILE A 442 7.64 24.20 -19.89
N GLN A 443 7.26 23.68 -21.05
CA GLN A 443 6.73 24.47 -22.16
C GLN A 443 5.45 25.18 -21.76
N ASN A 444 4.52 24.45 -21.14
CA ASN A 444 3.21 24.98 -20.80
C ASN A 444 3.30 26.06 -19.71
N THR A 445 4.22 25.92 -18.75
CA THR A 445 4.53 26.96 -17.76
C THR A 445 5.02 28.24 -18.43
N ALA A 446 5.94 28.11 -19.39
CA ALA A 446 6.47 29.25 -20.12
C ALA A 446 5.37 30.01 -20.90
N ILE A 447 4.49 29.28 -21.59
CA ILE A 447 3.35 29.85 -22.32
C ILE A 447 2.38 30.57 -21.37
N SER A 448 1.99 29.93 -20.27
CA SER A 448 1.07 30.55 -19.30
C SER A 448 1.69 31.79 -18.65
N LEU A 449 3.00 31.79 -18.36
CA LEU A 449 3.71 32.98 -17.88
C LEU A 449 3.71 34.11 -18.90
N LEU A 450 3.94 33.85 -20.19
CA LEU A 450 3.84 34.87 -21.23
C LEU A 450 2.47 35.56 -21.20
N HIS A 451 1.38 34.80 -21.14
CA HIS A 451 0.03 35.38 -21.13
C HIS A 451 -0.28 36.20 -19.87
N THR A 452 0.19 35.76 -18.69
CA THR A 452 0.04 36.53 -17.45
C THR A 452 0.86 37.82 -17.47
N ASN A 453 2.09 37.79 -17.99
CA ASN A 453 2.93 38.97 -18.15
C ASN A 453 2.33 39.96 -19.15
N VAL A 454 1.91 39.49 -20.33
CA VAL A 454 1.24 40.32 -21.35
C VAL A 454 0.02 41.03 -20.77
N SER A 455 -0.78 40.33 -19.96
CA SER A 455 -1.98 40.90 -19.34
C SER A 455 -1.67 42.05 -18.39
N LEU A 456 -0.56 41.99 -17.63
CA LEU A 456 -0.15 43.03 -16.69
C LEU A 456 0.64 44.17 -17.35
N LEU A 457 1.62 43.84 -18.21
CA LEU A 457 2.55 44.80 -18.81
C LEU A 457 1.90 45.68 -19.88
N ARG A 458 0.79 45.23 -20.48
CA ARG A 458 -0.01 46.04 -21.42
C ARG A 458 -0.89 47.08 -20.73
N ILE A 459 -1.01 47.05 -19.41
CA ILE A 459 -1.67 48.14 -18.68
C ILE A 459 -0.74 49.35 -18.75
N GLN A 460 -1.18 50.48 -19.31
CA GLN A 460 -0.32 51.67 -19.47
C GLN A 460 1.02 51.33 -20.16
N PRO A 461 0.99 50.87 -21.41
CA PRO A 461 2.17 50.37 -22.11
C PRO A 461 3.24 51.47 -22.23
N SER A 462 4.49 51.10 -22.03
CA SER A 462 5.67 51.90 -22.36
C SER A 462 6.55 51.13 -23.34
N PHE A 463 7.48 51.83 -23.99
CA PHE A 463 8.50 51.20 -24.83
C PHE A 463 9.24 50.08 -24.09
N GLU A 464 9.62 50.32 -22.83
CA GLU A 464 10.22 49.30 -21.95
C GLU A 464 9.32 48.07 -21.78
N ASN A 465 8.01 48.24 -21.54
CA ASN A 465 7.09 47.12 -21.37
C ASN A 465 6.98 46.27 -22.65
N ILE A 466 7.01 46.93 -23.82
CA ILE A 466 6.98 46.23 -25.12
C ILE A 466 8.26 45.41 -25.31
N ILE A 467 9.43 45.98 -25.01
CA ILE A 467 10.71 45.25 -25.07
C ILE A 467 10.66 44.03 -24.14
N VAL A 468 10.22 44.20 -22.90
CA VAL A 468 10.13 43.09 -21.94
C VAL A 468 9.20 41.99 -22.44
N ILE A 469 8.05 42.34 -23.03
CA ILE A 469 7.15 41.34 -23.63
C ILE A 469 7.85 40.57 -24.77
N GLN A 470 8.63 41.25 -25.61
CA GLN A 470 9.38 40.59 -26.69
C GLN A 470 10.49 39.67 -26.15
N VAL A 471 11.21 40.09 -25.11
CA VAL A 471 12.21 39.25 -24.43
C VAL A 471 11.54 38.01 -23.85
N ILE A 472 10.44 38.17 -23.11
CA ILE A 472 9.65 37.05 -22.57
C ILE A 472 9.20 36.11 -23.70
N ASN A 473 8.71 36.65 -24.82
CA ASN A 473 8.29 35.84 -25.97
C ASN A 473 9.47 35.06 -26.58
N SER A 474 10.65 35.65 -26.68
CA SER A 474 11.88 34.97 -27.13
C SER A 474 12.21 33.77 -26.24
N TYR A 475 12.17 33.94 -24.91
CA TYR A 475 12.38 32.82 -23.98
C TYR A 475 11.37 31.69 -24.21
N VAL A 476 10.09 32.01 -24.40
CA VAL A 476 9.05 30.99 -24.68
C VAL A 476 9.34 30.25 -25.99
N GLN A 477 9.79 30.95 -27.03
CA GLN A 477 10.16 30.37 -28.32
C GLN A 477 11.37 29.42 -28.21
N ASP A 478 12.30 29.68 -27.30
CA ASP A 478 13.49 28.84 -27.08
C ASP A 478 13.20 27.62 -26.17
N ILE A 479 12.39 27.83 -25.10
CA ILE A 479 12.14 26.82 -24.07
C ILE A 479 11.49 25.54 -24.63
N GLY A 480 10.44 25.69 -25.44
CA GLY A 480 9.68 24.54 -25.97
C GLY A 480 10.54 23.59 -26.81
N PRO A 481 11.20 24.08 -27.87
CA PRO A 481 12.10 23.28 -28.69
C PRO A 481 13.22 22.60 -27.90
N GLU A 482 13.85 23.30 -26.95
CA GLU A 482 14.92 22.75 -26.13
C GLU A 482 14.42 21.65 -25.18
N ALA A 483 13.25 21.83 -24.57
CA ALA A 483 12.64 20.83 -23.71
C ALA A 483 12.27 19.56 -24.49
N VAL A 484 11.66 19.70 -25.66
CA VAL A 484 11.33 18.59 -26.56
C VAL A 484 12.59 17.88 -27.05
N ARG A 485 13.66 18.62 -27.37
CA ARG A 485 14.94 18.06 -27.81
C ARG A 485 15.53 17.13 -26.75
N VAL A 486 15.57 17.56 -25.49
CA VAL A 486 16.08 16.74 -24.37
C VAL A 486 15.22 15.49 -24.18
N GLN A 487 13.89 15.63 -24.19
CA GLN A 487 12.97 14.49 -24.02
C GLN A 487 13.16 13.43 -25.11
N LYS A 488 13.18 13.86 -26.38
CA LYS A 488 13.43 12.98 -27.53
C LYS A 488 14.79 12.29 -27.46
N GLN A 489 15.81 12.96 -26.93
CA GLN A 489 17.11 12.32 -26.73
C GLN A 489 17.04 11.22 -25.67
N ILE A 490 16.27 11.39 -24.59
CA ILE A 490 16.05 10.34 -23.59
C ILE A 490 15.33 9.14 -24.22
N GLU A 491 14.28 9.36 -25.01
CA GLU A 491 13.58 8.29 -25.73
C GLU A 491 14.50 7.49 -26.64
N LYS A 492 15.39 8.17 -27.39
CA LYS A 492 16.38 7.52 -28.25
C LYS A 492 17.38 6.70 -27.44
N ASP A 493 17.86 7.23 -26.33
CA ASP A 493 18.85 6.57 -25.48
C ASP A 493 18.27 5.30 -24.81
N GLU A 494 17.02 5.36 -24.36
CA GLU A 494 16.33 4.19 -23.79
C GLU A 494 15.99 3.12 -24.83
N LYS A 495 15.52 3.51 -26.03
CA LYS A 495 15.29 2.56 -27.13
C LYS A 495 16.56 1.79 -27.51
N LYS A 496 17.71 2.46 -27.54
CA LYS A 496 19.00 1.81 -27.77
C LYS A 496 19.30 0.79 -26.67
N ARG A 497 19.10 1.13 -25.39
CA ARG A 497 19.33 0.20 -24.28
C ARG A 497 18.49 -1.06 -24.37
N VAL A 498 17.22 -0.93 -24.73
CA VAL A 498 16.31 -2.09 -24.89
C VAL A 498 16.74 -2.97 -26.06
N SER A 499 17.29 -2.42 -27.15
CA SER A 499 17.77 -3.21 -28.29
C SER A 499 19.04 -4.03 -28.04
N TYR A 500 19.78 -3.75 -26.96
CA TYR A 500 20.98 -4.50 -26.56
C TYR A 500 20.73 -5.52 -25.43
N LEU A 501 19.47 -5.64 -24.97
CA LEU A 501 18.99 -6.63 -24.01
C LEU A 501 18.11 -7.64 -24.74
#